data_AF-A0AAW8BBA5-F1
#
_entry.id   AF-A0AAW8BBA5-F1
#
_cell.length_a   1.000
_cell.length_b   1.000
_cell.length_c   1.000
_cell.angle_alpha   90.00
_cell.angle_beta   90.00
_cell.angle_gamma   90.00
#
_symmetry.space_group_name_H-M   'P 1'
#
loop_
_entity.id
_entity.type
_entity.pdbx_description
1 polymer ?
#
loop_
_entity_poly.entity_id
_entity_poly.type
_entity_poly.pdbx_seq_one_letter_code
_entity_poly.pdbx_strand_id
1 'polypeptide(L)'
;MLNSIVNIIEKSSAVVVDGDYLICDYIVEDTSIISLLFTNEYIDNSSVDSIVVGNLIKIEFILSRIFSLGFFLTEESFILKHRYKFPSYPIYIFQQKKYLKDNLPFVNQYKSVIKLVENIITNSKHSYEELNIQNAIILRNESSLYLPLKYSNEDLTYLKTSSIEKLHLFTGLLSSKSFEDKKDAYLNHLVSYLNSIDDDQIRFSFLLKNFERFYDKAQTSYNYYLRQYTYSKFKLELDSKALEFNQKIQAVINDSQTKLIAIPTALVLVLTTLNYEDINSPKNYLAIIGLVIFCIFIQLFINNQKSAINFVQANIKHYKSTFKETELTEMEQSFSKVNEEKNKQIKRLQIIEILLWFIPLLTISVILFLNTLKIISSGMIILYFIISLIIYFQAQK
;
A
#
# COMPACT_ATOMS: atom_id res chain seq x y z
N MET A 1 -47.25 1.38 -35.58
CA MET A 1 -46.98 0.01 -36.08
C MET A 1 -46.84 -0.99 -34.95
N LEU A 2 -45.81 -0.91 -34.08
CA LEU A 2 -45.61 -1.88 -32.99
C LEU A 2 -46.87 -2.08 -32.12
N ASN A 3 -47.49 -1.00 -31.65
CA ASN A 3 -48.72 -1.09 -30.85
C ASN A 3 -49.86 -1.79 -31.58
N SER A 4 -49.98 -1.60 -32.90
CA SER A 4 -51.00 -2.24 -33.73
C SER A 4 -50.75 -3.75 -33.81
N ILE A 5 -49.50 -4.16 -34.01
CA ILE A 5 -49.08 -5.57 -34.02
C ILE A 5 -49.33 -6.22 -32.66
N VAL A 6 -48.93 -5.57 -31.57
CA VAL A 6 -49.15 -6.05 -30.20
C VAL A 6 -50.64 -6.21 -29.91
N ASN A 7 -51.47 -5.24 -30.29
CA ASN A 7 -52.92 -5.30 -30.08
C ASN A 7 -53.57 -6.48 -30.85
N ILE A 8 -53.14 -6.71 -32.09
CA ILE A 8 -53.60 -7.87 -32.88
C ILE A 8 -53.24 -9.18 -32.18
N ILE A 9 -51.98 -9.32 -31.74
CA ILE A 9 -51.48 -10.54 -31.09
C ILE A 9 -52.16 -10.77 -29.73
N GLU A 10 -52.38 -9.72 -28.93
CA GLU A 10 -53.04 -9.85 -27.62
C GLU A 10 -54.53 -10.21 -27.72
N LYS A 11 -55.20 -9.76 -28.78
CA LYS A 11 -56.62 -10.09 -29.06
C LYS A 11 -56.81 -11.41 -29.81
N SER A 12 -55.73 -12.03 -30.26
CA SER A 12 -55.80 -13.29 -31.00
C SER A 12 -56.19 -14.46 -30.11
N SER A 13 -57.00 -15.35 -30.65
CA SER A 13 -57.54 -16.53 -29.93
C SER A 13 -56.50 -17.64 -29.75
N ALA A 14 -55.57 -17.75 -30.70
CA ALA A 14 -54.42 -18.65 -30.64
C ALA A 14 -53.18 -17.93 -31.21
N VAL A 15 -52.02 -18.19 -30.63
CA VAL A 15 -50.73 -17.67 -31.09
C VAL A 15 -49.71 -18.80 -31.03
N VAL A 16 -49.07 -19.12 -32.16
CA VAL A 16 -48.08 -20.18 -32.31
C VAL A 16 -46.85 -19.62 -33.01
N VAL A 17 -45.66 -19.97 -32.52
CA VAL A 17 -44.40 -19.68 -33.21
C VAL A 17 -44.06 -20.91 -34.06
N ASP A 18 -43.92 -20.73 -35.37
CA ASP A 18 -43.53 -21.78 -36.31
C ASP A 18 -42.41 -21.28 -37.23
N GLY A 19 -41.20 -21.82 -37.06
CA GLY A 19 -40.02 -21.37 -37.79
C GLY A 19 -39.77 -19.86 -37.66
N ASP A 20 -39.75 -19.17 -38.80
CA ASP A 20 -39.52 -17.72 -38.92
C ASP A 20 -40.80 -16.89 -38.79
N TYR A 21 -41.94 -17.52 -38.46
CA TYR A 21 -43.25 -16.89 -38.43
C TYR A 21 -43.89 -16.95 -37.04
N LEU A 22 -44.59 -15.88 -36.67
CA LEU A 22 -45.54 -15.85 -35.57
C LEU A 22 -46.95 -15.87 -36.15
N ILE A 23 -47.62 -17.00 -35.97
CA ILE A 23 -48.95 -17.26 -36.52
C ILE A 23 -49.99 -16.97 -35.45
N CYS A 24 -50.99 -16.14 -35.77
CA CYS A 24 -52.08 -15.86 -34.85
C CYS A 24 -53.46 -15.88 -35.51
N ASP A 25 -54.45 -16.41 -34.78
CA ASP A 25 -55.84 -16.45 -35.21
C ASP A 25 -56.58 -15.21 -34.70
N TYR A 26 -56.79 -14.24 -35.59
CA TYR A 26 -57.31 -12.90 -35.29
C TYR A 26 -58.68 -12.67 -35.94
N ILE A 27 -59.61 -12.09 -35.18
CA ILE A 27 -60.89 -11.61 -35.71
C ILE A 27 -60.67 -10.19 -36.24
N VAL A 28 -60.91 -9.97 -37.53
CA VAL A 28 -60.61 -8.70 -38.19
C VAL A 28 -61.48 -7.58 -37.62
N GLU A 29 -60.86 -6.65 -36.89
CA GLU A 29 -61.53 -5.42 -36.45
C GLU A 29 -61.37 -4.26 -37.46
N ASP A 30 -60.23 -4.20 -38.16
CA ASP A 30 -59.87 -3.10 -39.07
C ASP A 30 -59.05 -3.64 -40.25
N THR A 31 -59.60 -3.54 -41.45
CA THR A 31 -58.96 -3.99 -42.70
C THR A 31 -57.81 -3.08 -43.14
N SER A 32 -57.80 -1.80 -42.71
CA SER A 32 -56.77 -0.84 -43.08
C SER A 32 -55.42 -1.15 -42.40
N ILE A 33 -55.45 -1.67 -41.17
CA ILE A 33 -54.25 -2.06 -40.44
C ILE A 33 -53.63 -3.30 -41.10
N ILE A 34 -54.45 -4.26 -41.54
CA ILE A 34 -53.97 -5.50 -42.16
C ILE A 34 -53.36 -5.22 -43.54
N SER A 35 -54.01 -4.38 -44.35
CA SER A 35 -53.44 -3.98 -45.65
C SER A 35 -52.13 -3.23 -45.49
N LEU A 36 -52.01 -2.41 -44.44
CA LEU A 36 -50.78 -1.69 -44.12
C LEU A 36 -49.67 -2.61 -43.59
N LEU A 37 -50.01 -3.68 -42.85
CA LEU A 37 -49.06 -4.71 -42.46
C LEU A 37 -48.54 -5.52 -43.65
N PHE A 38 -49.42 -5.85 -44.59
CA PHE A 38 -49.06 -6.56 -45.82
C PHE A 38 -48.19 -5.72 -46.75
N THR A 39 -48.59 -4.46 -46.99
CA THR A 39 -47.86 -3.52 -47.86
C THR A 39 -46.45 -3.25 -47.36
N ASN A 40 -46.25 -3.26 -46.04
CA ASN A 40 -44.94 -3.06 -45.43
C ASN A 40 -44.19 -4.39 -45.16
N GLU A 41 -44.65 -5.51 -45.74
CA GLU A 41 -44.02 -6.83 -45.63
C GLU A 41 -43.83 -7.33 -44.19
N TYR A 42 -44.74 -6.98 -43.27
CA TYR A 42 -44.72 -7.53 -41.90
C TYR A 42 -45.43 -8.87 -41.79
N ILE A 43 -46.29 -9.20 -42.75
CA ILE A 43 -47.07 -10.44 -42.79
C ILE A 43 -46.91 -11.11 -44.17
N ASP A 44 -46.90 -12.43 -44.19
CA ASP A 44 -46.75 -13.26 -45.39
C ASP A 44 -48.07 -13.98 -45.71
N ASN A 45 -49.13 -13.21 -45.92
CA ASN A 45 -50.47 -13.73 -46.15
C ASN A 45 -50.81 -13.73 -47.64
N SER A 46 -51.13 -14.89 -48.20
CA SER A 46 -51.31 -15.08 -49.65
C SER A 46 -52.46 -14.30 -50.31
N SER A 47 -53.38 -13.68 -49.56
CA SER A 47 -54.49 -12.90 -50.14
C SER A 47 -55.17 -11.97 -49.13
N VAL A 48 -54.84 -10.67 -49.20
CA VAL A 48 -55.40 -9.61 -48.34
C VAL A 48 -56.67 -8.97 -48.92
N ASP A 49 -56.91 -9.11 -50.22
CA ASP A 49 -57.98 -8.40 -50.96
C ASP A 49 -59.41 -8.89 -50.66
N SER A 50 -59.58 -10.00 -49.92
CA SER A 50 -60.88 -10.60 -49.60
C SER A 50 -61.25 -10.54 -48.11
N ILE A 51 -60.49 -9.77 -47.32
CA ILE A 51 -60.66 -9.72 -45.86
C ILE A 51 -61.81 -8.77 -45.50
N VAL A 52 -62.84 -9.32 -44.83
CA VAL A 52 -63.99 -8.58 -44.31
C VAL A 52 -63.91 -8.49 -42.79
N VAL A 53 -64.33 -7.36 -42.23
CA VAL A 53 -64.45 -7.14 -40.79
C VAL A 53 -65.35 -8.22 -40.17
N GLY A 54 -64.89 -8.82 -39.07
CA GLY A 54 -65.58 -9.91 -38.36
C GLY A 54 -65.15 -11.33 -38.76
N ASN A 55 -64.37 -11.50 -39.83
CA ASN A 55 -63.84 -12.81 -40.20
C ASN A 55 -62.68 -13.23 -39.29
N LEU A 56 -62.64 -14.52 -38.93
CA LEU A 56 -61.45 -15.13 -38.33
C LEU A 56 -60.43 -15.39 -39.43
N ILE A 57 -59.27 -14.76 -39.33
CA ILE A 57 -58.14 -14.97 -40.25
C ILE A 57 -56.92 -15.46 -39.48
N LYS A 58 -56.09 -16.23 -40.17
CA LYS A 58 -54.76 -16.61 -39.68
C LYS A 58 -53.75 -15.62 -40.24
N ILE A 59 -53.10 -14.85 -39.37
CA ILE A 59 -52.07 -13.87 -39.74
C ILE A 59 -50.70 -14.49 -39.48
N GLU A 60 -49.80 -14.43 -40.48
CA GLU A 60 -48.46 -14.97 -40.39
C GLU A 60 -47.45 -13.82 -40.35
N PHE A 61 -47.06 -13.40 -39.15
CA PHE A 61 -46.08 -12.33 -38.98
C PHE A 61 -44.66 -12.83 -39.20
N ILE A 62 -43.88 -12.10 -39.99
CA ILE A 62 -42.46 -12.41 -40.24
C ILE A 62 -41.62 -11.95 -39.04
N LEU A 63 -41.01 -12.88 -38.29
CA LEU A 63 -40.29 -12.60 -37.04
C LEU A 63 -39.15 -11.58 -37.23
N SER A 64 -38.33 -11.74 -38.27
CA SER A 64 -37.20 -10.85 -38.56
C SER A 64 -37.63 -9.39 -38.75
N ARG A 65 -38.80 -9.17 -39.38
CA ARG A 65 -39.39 -7.86 -39.63
C ARG A 65 -39.99 -7.26 -38.37
N ILE A 66 -40.78 -8.01 -37.61
CA ILE A 66 -41.36 -7.47 -36.37
C ILE A 66 -40.29 -7.26 -35.27
N PHE A 67 -39.20 -8.05 -35.28
CA PHE A 67 -38.03 -7.81 -34.43
C PHE A 67 -37.38 -6.47 -34.74
N SER A 68 -37.44 -5.97 -35.98
CA SER A 68 -36.92 -4.64 -36.33
C SER A 68 -37.78 -3.49 -35.79
N LEU A 69 -39.06 -3.76 -35.50
CA LEU A 69 -39.99 -2.80 -34.90
C LEU A 69 -39.98 -2.76 -33.37
N GLY A 70 -39.22 -3.63 -32.72
CA GLY A 70 -39.16 -3.74 -31.26
C GLY A 70 -40.09 -4.79 -30.64
N PHE A 71 -40.66 -5.70 -31.43
CA PHE A 71 -41.36 -6.87 -30.90
C PHE A 71 -40.35 -8.00 -30.71
N PHE A 72 -40.27 -8.62 -29.53
CA PHE A 72 -39.40 -9.76 -29.28
C PHE A 72 -40.17 -10.88 -28.59
N LEU A 73 -39.82 -12.13 -28.90
CA LEU A 73 -40.46 -13.29 -28.30
C LEU A 73 -40.07 -13.43 -26.83
N THR A 74 -38.77 -13.33 -26.55
CA THR A 74 -38.16 -13.55 -25.24
C THR A 74 -37.12 -12.47 -24.91
N GLU A 75 -36.79 -12.32 -23.63
CA GLU A 75 -35.68 -11.46 -23.19
C GLU A 75 -34.34 -11.87 -23.83
N GLU A 76 -34.12 -13.17 -24.06
CA GLU A 76 -32.92 -13.68 -24.74
C GLU A 76 -32.83 -13.13 -26.17
N SER A 77 -33.92 -13.21 -26.95
CA SER A 77 -33.96 -12.67 -28.32
C SER A 77 -33.70 -11.17 -28.37
N PHE A 78 -34.13 -10.43 -27.34
CA PHE A 78 -33.84 -9.02 -27.18
C PHE A 78 -32.35 -8.76 -26.89
N ILE A 79 -31.74 -9.47 -25.94
CA ILE A 79 -30.31 -9.34 -25.61
C ILE A 79 -29.42 -9.67 -26.80
N LEU A 80 -29.75 -10.73 -27.56
CA LEU A 80 -28.98 -11.13 -28.75
C LEU A 80 -28.89 -9.99 -29.77
N LYS A 81 -29.99 -9.25 -29.98
CA LYS A 81 -30.04 -8.13 -30.91
C LYS A 81 -29.46 -6.83 -30.34
N HIS A 82 -29.65 -6.59 -29.05
CA HIS A 82 -29.27 -5.34 -28.38
C HIS A 82 -28.23 -5.58 -27.27
N ARG A 83 -27.18 -6.34 -27.53
CA ARG A 83 -26.27 -6.77 -26.46
C ARG A 83 -25.51 -5.63 -25.76
N TYR A 84 -25.21 -4.53 -26.45
CA TYR A 84 -24.31 -3.50 -25.90
C TYR A 84 -24.93 -2.10 -25.83
N LYS A 85 -26.20 -1.96 -26.22
CA LYS A 85 -26.85 -0.65 -26.28
C LYS A 85 -28.34 -0.77 -26.04
N PHE A 86 -28.84 -0.02 -25.06
CA PHE A 86 -30.27 0.11 -24.83
C PHE A 86 -30.90 0.93 -25.97
N PRO A 87 -31.90 0.42 -26.69
CA PRO A 87 -32.51 1.13 -27.81
C PRO A 87 -33.44 2.26 -27.35
N SER A 88 -33.62 3.26 -28.21
CA SER A 88 -34.41 4.47 -27.92
C SER A 88 -35.89 4.36 -28.31
N TYR A 89 -36.29 3.26 -28.94
CA TYR A 89 -37.67 3.00 -29.38
C TYR A 89 -38.36 2.00 -28.43
N PRO A 90 -39.72 1.97 -28.39
CA PRO A 90 -40.45 1.09 -27.50
C PRO A 90 -40.20 -0.38 -27.84
N ILE A 91 -40.08 -1.21 -26.80
CA ILE A 91 -39.89 -2.65 -26.93
C ILE A 91 -41.01 -3.39 -26.23
N TYR A 92 -41.50 -4.44 -26.86
CA TYR A 92 -42.46 -5.37 -26.30
C TYR A 92 -41.87 -6.79 -26.23
N ILE A 93 -41.95 -7.43 -25.06
CA ILE A 93 -41.57 -8.83 -24.85
C ILE A 93 -42.82 -9.69 -24.74
N PHE A 94 -43.04 -10.55 -25.73
CA PHE A 94 -44.23 -11.40 -25.83
C PHE A 94 -44.37 -12.37 -24.66
N GLN A 95 -43.29 -13.04 -24.26
CA GLN A 95 -43.29 -13.96 -23.11
C GLN A 95 -43.81 -13.32 -21.82
N GLN A 96 -43.57 -12.01 -21.62
CA GLN A 96 -44.02 -11.28 -20.44
C GLN A 96 -45.33 -10.51 -20.67
N LYS A 97 -45.81 -10.45 -21.90
CA LYS A 97 -46.94 -9.63 -22.36
C LYS A 97 -46.85 -8.17 -21.91
N LYS A 98 -45.65 -7.59 -21.99
CA LYS A 98 -45.34 -6.26 -21.45
C LYS A 98 -44.38 -5.49 -22.34
N TYR A 99 -44.59 -4.18 -22.38
CA TYR A 99 -43.57 -3.25 -22.84
C TYR A 99 -42.45 -3.15 -21.81
N LEU A 100 -41.20 -3.10 -22.28
CA LEU A 100 -40.06 -2.83 -21.40
C LEU A 100 -40.18 -1.41 -20.85
N LYS A 101 -40.27 -1.32 -19.53
CA LYS A 101 -40.30 -0.07 -18.77
C LYS A 101 -39.13 -0.05 -17.79
N ASP A 102 -38.68 1.15 -17.44
CA ASP A 102 -37.51 1.36 -16.57
C ASP A 102 -37.64 0.74 -15.17
N ASN A 103 -38.86 0.49 -14.71
CA ASN A 103 -39.13 -0.10 -13.40
C ASN A 103 -39.03 -1.63 -13.35
N LEU A 104 -38.77 -2.30 -14.49
CA LEU A 104 -38.65 -3.75 -14.52
C LEU A 104 -37.26 -4.17 -14.00
N PRO A 105 -37.15 -5.18 -13.11
CA PRO A 105 -35.86 -5.67 -12.61
C PRO A 105 -34.88 -6.05 -13.72
N PHE A 106 -35.38 -6.72 -14.76
CA PHE A 106 -34.63 -7.08 -15.96
C PHE A 106 -33.96 -5.86 -16.62
N VAL A 107 -34.70 -4.76 -16.78
CA VAL A 107 -34.19 -3.53 -17.41
C VAL A 107 -33.07 -2.91 -16.58
N ASN A 108 -33.18 -2.93 -15.25
CA ASN A 108 -32.14 -2.42 -14.38
C ASN A 108 -30.85 -3.27 -14.45
N GLN A 109 -30.99 -4.60 -14.42
CA GLN A 109 -29.87 -5.53 -14.58
C GLN A 109 -29.16 -5.32 -15.91
N TYR A 110 -29.92 -5.27 -17.00
CA TYR A 110 -29.41 -5.08 -18.35
C TYR A 110 -28.70 -3.72 -18.52
N LYS A 111 -29.29 -2.60 -18.07
CA LYS A 111 -28.64 -1.28 -18.09
C LYS A 111 -27.34 -1.25 -17.28
N SER A 112 -27.31 -1.95 -16.15
CA SER A 112 -26.11 -2.08 -15.32
C SER A 112 -25.01 -2.82 -16.06
N VAL A 113 -25.32 -3.93 -16.74
CA VAL A 113 -24.35 -4.68 -17.55
C VAL A 113 -23.84 -3.85 -18.74
N ILE A 114 -24.70 -3.10 -19.44
CA ILE A 114 -24.25 -2.18 -20.50
C ILE A 114 -23.23 -1.19 -19.95
N LYS A 115 -23.53 -0.56 -18.81
CA LYS A 115 -22.60 0.39 -18.18
C LYS A 115 -21.27 -0.27 -17.77
N LEU A 116 -21.31 -1.53 -17.33
CA LEU A 116 -20.11 -2.31 -17.04
C LEU A 116 -19.28 -2.53 -18.31
N VAL A 117 -19.92 -2.95 -19.40
CA VAL A 117 -19.29 -3.14 -20.72
C VAL A 117 -18.62 -1.86 -21.19
N GLU A 118 -19.33 -0.73 -21.18
CA GLU A 118 -18.81 0.58 -21.58
C GLU A 118 -17.56 0.97 -20.77
N ASN A 119 -17.59 0.75 -19.44
CA ASN A 119 -16.47 1.05 -18.56
C ASN A 119 -15.28 0.11 -18.78
N ILE A 120 -15.52 -1.17 -19.04
CA ILE A 120 -14.47 -2.13 -19.39
C ILE A 120 -13.79 -1.73 -20.70
N ILE A 121 -14.58 -1.41 -21.74
CA ILE A 121 -14.06 -0.98 -23.03
C ILE A 121 -13.23 0.30 -22.86
N THR A 122 -13.74 1.30 -22.14
CA THR A 122 -13.04 2.57 -21.90
C THR A 122 -11.70 2.39 -21.18
N ASN A 123 -11.60 1.39 -20.30
CA ASN A 123 -10.38 1.08 -19.53
C ASN A 123 -9.53 -0.05 -20.14
N SER A 124 -9.93 -0.58 -21.29
CA SER A 124 -9.18 -1.56 -22.05
C SER A 124 -8.09 -0.87 -22.87
N LYS A 125 -7.01 -1.59 -23.16
CA LYS A 125 -5.96 -1.09 -24.06
C LYS A 125 -6.44 -1.08 -25.51
N HIS A 126 -7.25 -2.07 -25.87
CA HIS A 126 -7.85 -2.22 -27.19
C HIS A 126 -9.20 -2.94 -27.05
N SER A 127 -10.20 -2.46 -27.79
CA SER A 127 -11.46 -3.17 -28.04
C SER A 127 -11.74 -3.29 -29.54
N TYR A 128 -12.43 -4.36 -29.94
CA TYR A 128 -12.88 -4.57 -31.31
C TYR A 128 -14.14 -5.44 -31.34
N GLU A 129 -14.86 -5.43 -32.45
CA GLU A 129 -16.04 -6.26 -32.65
C GLU A 129 -15.74 -7.39 -33.64
N GLU A 130 -16.10 -8.62 -33.28
CA GLU A 130 -15.96 -9.80 -34.13
C GLU A 130 -17.23 -10.66 -33.97
N LEU A 131 -17.87 -11.02 -35.09
CA LEU A 131 -19.10 -11.85 -35.10
C LEU A 131 -20.20 -11.33 -34.14
N ASN A 132 -20.44 -10.01 -34.12
CA ASN A 132 -21.36 -9.31 -33.21
C ASN A 132 -21.02 -9.43 -31.71
N ILE A 133 -19.78 -9.79 -31.37
CA ILE A 133 -19.26 -9.83 -30.00
C ILE A 133 -18.20 -8.74 -29.84
N GLN A 134 -18.37 -7.89 -28.83
CA GLN A 134 -17.38 -6.91 -28.43
C GLN A 134 -16.32 -7.61 -27.58
N ASN A 135 -15.07 -7.49 -27.99
CA ASN A 135 -13.92 -8.06 -27.31
C ASN A 135 -13.09 -6.93 -26.70
N ALA A 136 -12.63 -7.11 -25.47
CA ALA A 136 -11.74 -6.18 -24.78
C ALA A 136 -10.43 -6.85 -24.39
N ILE A 137 -9.32 -6.14 -24.58
CA ILE A 137 -7.99 -6.53 -24.12
C ILE A 137 -7.57 -5.59 -23.01
N ILE A 138 -7.50 -6.10 -21.79
CA ILE A 138 -7.05 -5.34 -20.62
C ILE A 138 -5.60 -5.73 -20.33
N LEU A 139 -4.69 -4.76 -20.43
CA LEU A 139 -3.27 -4.95 -20.15
C LEU A 139 -2.92 -4.35 -18.78
N ARG A 140 -2.29 -5.15 -17.92
CA ARG A 140 -1.93 -4.76 -16.56
C ARG A 140 -0.60 -5.40 -16.15
N ASN A 141 0.38 -4.57 -15.77
CA ASN A 141 1.73 -4.91 -15.29
C ASN A 141 2.37 -6.17 -15.94
N GLU A 142 2.01 -7.36 -15.47
CA GLU A 142 2.62 -8.65 -15.82
C GLU A 142 1.70 -9.58 -16.62
N SER A 143 0.47 -9.16 -16.95
CA SER A 143 -0.48 -10.00 -17.68
C SER A 143 -1.45 -9.21 -18.56
N SER A 144 -1.92 -9.88 -19.60
CA SER A 144 -3.06 -9.43 -20.39
C SER A 144 -4.27 -10.31 -20.07
N LEU A 145 -5.45 -9.72 -20.18
CA LEU A 145 -6.73 -10.43 -20.17
C LEU A 145 -7.40 -10.20 -21.52
N TYR A 146 -7.66 -11.28 -22.24
CA TYR A 146 -8.61 -11.29 -23.34
C TYR A 146 -10.01 -11.59 -22.79
N LEU A 147 -10.96 -10.69 -23.07
CA LEU A 147 -12.31 -10.74 -22.52
C LEU A 147 -13.36 -10.51 -23.61
N PRO A 148 -13.92 -11.57 -24.20
CA PRO A 148 -15.15 -11.50 -24.95
C PRO A 148 -16.30 -11.07 -24.04
N LEU A 149 -16.99 -9.97 -24.35
CA LEU A 149 -18.07 -9.41 -23.54
C LEU A 149 -19.40 -10.14 -23.80
N LYS A 150 -19.34 -11.47 -23.83
CA LYS A 150 -20.46 -12.35 -24.11
C LYS A 150 -21.25 -12.66 -22.83
N TYR A 151 -22.54 -12.36 -22.85
CA TYR A 151 -23.52 -12.73 -21.81
C TYR A 151 -24.88 -13.08 -22.41
N SER A 152 -25.76 -13.65 -21.60
CA SER A 152 -27.12 -14.13 -21.91
C SER A 152 -28.14 -13.62 -20.89
N ASN A 153 -29.42 -13.88 -21.10
CA ASN A 153 -30.46 -13.58 -20.12
C ASN A 153 -30.24 -14.33 -18.80
N GLU A 154 -29.77 -15.58 -18.87
CA GLU A 154 -29.51 -16.38 -17.68
C GLU A 154 -28.51 -15.67 -16.76
N ASP A 155 -27.47 -15.06 -17.32
CA ASP A 155 -26.45 -14.31 -16.54
C ASP A 155 -27.04 -13.13 -15.78
N LEU A 156 -28.00 -12.42 -16.38
CA LEU A 156 -28.67 -11.28 -15.74
C LEU A 156 -29.48 -11.71 -14.51
N THR A 157 -30.04 -12.93 -14.51
CA THR A 157 -30.83 -13.42 -13.37
C THR A 157 -30.00 -13.61 -12.09
N TYR A 158 -28.68 -13.81 -12.20
CA TYR A 158 -27.77 -13.89 -11.06
C TYR A 158 -27.44 -12.53 -10.45
N LEU A 159 -27.72 -11.42 -11.15
CA LEU A 159 -27.49 -10.06 -10.67
C LEU A 159 -28.64 -9.62 -9.75
N LYS A 160 -28.55 -10.03 -8.49
CA LYS A 160 -29.42 -9.55 -7.41
C LYS A 160 -29.11 -8.09 -7.06
N THR A 161 -29.95 -7.46 -6.25
CA THR A 161 -29.79 -6.07 -5.81
C THR A 161 -28.40 -5.77 -5.23
N SER A 162 -27.85 -6.65 -4.39
CA SER A 162 -26.49 -6.50 -3.83
C SER A 162 -25.40 -6.46 -4.91
N SER A 163 -25.49 -7.37 -5.90
CA SER A 163 -24.57 -7.42 -7.05
C SER A 163 -24.64 -6.15 -7.87
N ILE A 164 -25.84 -5.62 -8.11
CA ILE A 164 -26.07 -4.38 -8.88
C ILE A 164 -25.46 -3.18 -8.16
N GLU A 165 -25.64 -3.05 -6.84
CA GLU A 165 -25.02 -1.98 -6.05
C GLU A 165 -23.49 -2.02 -6.16
N LYS A 166 -22.89 -3.21 -5.98
CA LYS A 166 -21.43 -3.40 -6.14
C LYS A 166 -20.96 -3.09 -7.57
N LEU A 167 -21.77 -3.41 -8.57
CA LEU A 167 -21.48 -3.09 -9.97
C LEU A 167 -21.50 -1.58 -10.21
N HIS A 168 -22.47 -0.85 -9.65
CA HIS A 168 -22.49 0.60 -9.70
C HIS A 168 -21.27 1.23 -9.00
N LEU A 169 -20.86 0.70 -7.85
CA LEU A 169 -19.64 1.14 -7.17
C LEU A 169 -18.39 0.89 -8.01
N PHE A 170 -18.29 -0.28 -8.63
CA PHE A 170 -17.16 -0.63 -9.49
C PHE A 170 -17.10 0.23 -10.75
N THR A 171 -18.21 0.38 -11.46
CA THR A 171 -18.29 1.24 -12.66
C THR A 171 -18.04 2.72 -12.31
N GLY A 172 -18.53 3.19 -11.16
CA GLY A 172 -18.22 4.52 -10.65
C GLY A 172 -16.72 4.72 -10.38
N LEU A 173 -16.04 3.71 -9.83
CA LEU A 173 -14.59 3.71 -9.65
C LEU A 173 -13.85 3.77 -10.98
N LEU A 174 -14.27 2.96 -11.97
CA LEU A 174 -13.66 2.92 -13.31
C LEU A 174 -13.82 4.22 -14.11
N SER A 175 -14.93 4.93 -13.89
CA SER A 175 -15.19 6.24 -14.50
C SER A 175 -14.46 7.41 -13.82
N SER A 176 -14.05 7.25 -12.56
CA SER A 176 -13.47 8.32 -11.75
C SER A 176 -11.97 8.51 -12.03
N LYS A 177 -11.51 9.77 -12.00
CA LYS A 177 -10.08 10.14 -12.06
C LYS A 177 -9.44 10.30 -10.68
N SER A 178 -10.24 10.32 -9.60
CA SER A 178 -9.76 10.70 -8.27
C SER A 178 -9.14 9.55 -7.46
N PHE A 179 -9.15 8.32 -8.01
CA PHE A 179 -8.75 7.11 -7.28
C PHE A 179 -7.98 6.12 -8.18
N GLU A 180 -6.98 6.61 -8.92
CA GLU A 180 -6.21 5.77 -9.86
C GLU A 180 -5.57 4.55 -9.18
N ASP A 181 -4.95 4.68 -7.99
CA ASP A 181 -4.36 3.53 -7.28
C ASP A 181 -5.38 2.43 -6.96
N LYS A 182 -6.58 2.83 -6.52
CA LYS A 182 -7.67 1.88 -6.20
C LYS A 182 -8.20 1.24 -7.48
N LYS A 183 -8.37 2.04 -8.53
CA LYS A 183 -8.82 1.58 -9.85
C LYS A 183 -7.84 0.57 -10.44
N ASP A 184 -6.55 0.86 -10.42
CA ASP A 184 -5.50 -0.05 -10.89
C ASP A 184 -5.47 -1.33 -10.07
N ALA A 185 -5.56 -1.25 -8.74
CA ALA A 185 -5.64 -2.44 -7.89
C ALA A 185 -6.84 -3.33 -8.25
N TYR A 186 -8.01 -2.73 -8.51
CA TYR A 186 -9.21 -3.48 -8.89
C TYR A 186 -9.10 -4.08 -10.30
N LEU A 187 -8.52 -3.36 -11.26
CA LEU A 187 -8.31 -3.88 -12.62
C LEU A 187 -7.25 -4.99 -12.64
N ASN A 188 -6.19 -4.88 -11.84
CA ASN A 188 -5.21 -5.95 -11.64
C ASN A 188 -5.88 -7.18 -11.01
N HIS A 189 -6.76 -6.98 -10.03
CA HIS A 189 -7.53 -8.07 -9.46
C HIS A 189 -8.50 -8.68 -10.47
N LEU A 190 -9.14 -7.88 -11.33
CA LEU A 190 -10.03 -8.37 -12.39
C LEU A 190 -9.28 -9.28 -13.37
N VAL A 191 -8.10 -8.84 -13.83
CA VAL A 191 -7.24 -9.61 -14.73
C VAL A 191 -6.84 -10.95 -14.10
N SER A 192 -6.30 -10.93 -12.87
CA SER A 192 -5.92 -12.16 -12.18
C SER A 192 -7.11 -13.07 -11.85
N TYR A 193 -8.26 -12.50 -11.49
CA TYR A 193 -9.48 -13.25 -11.18
C TYR A 193 -10.01 -13.99 -12.42
N LEU A 194 -10.02 -13.35 -13.59
CA LEU A 194 -10.55 -13.95 -14.82
C LEU A 194 -9.53 -14.81 -15.59
N ASN A 195 -8.24 -14.53 -15.47
CA ASN A 195 -7.19 -15.41 -16.01
C ASN A 195 -7.10 -16.76 -15.27
N SER A 196 -7.72 -16.89 -14.10
CA SER A 196 -7.89 -18.19 -13.43
C SER A 196 -8.92 -19.10 -14.10
N ILE A 197 -9.63 -18.60 -15.11
CA ILE A 197 -10.60 -19.35 -15.91
C ILE A 197 -9.97 -19.67 -17.26
N ASP A 198 -9.84 -20.97 -17.55
CA ASP A 198 -9.17 -21.48 -18.76
C ASP A 198 -9.94 -21.17 -20.04
N ASP A 199 -11.28 -21.16 -19.99
CA ASP A 199 -12.12 -20.86 -21.14
C ASP A 199 -12.45 -19.35 -21.20
N ASP A 200 -11.80 -18.67 -22.13
CA ASP A 200 -11.96 -17.25 -22.43
C ASP A 200 -13.43 -16.87 -22.76
N GLN A 201 -14.19 -17.77 -23.40
CA GLN A 201 -15.54 -17.48 -23.89
C GLN A 201 -16.57 -17.35 -22.76
N ILE A 202 -16.30 -17.92 -21.59
CA ILE A 202 -17.19 -17.87 -20.43
C ILE A 202 -16.77 -16.82 -19.40
N ARG A 203 -15.61 -16.17 -19.53
CA ARG A 203 -15.07 -15.25 -18.52
C ARG A 203 -16.03 -14.13 -18.14
N PHE A 204 -16.70 -13.51 -19.12
CA PHE A 204 -17.63 -12.41 -18.83
C PHE A 204 -18.92 -12.91 -18.18
N SER A 205 -19.51 -14.01 -18.66
CA SER A 205 -20.64 -14.69 -17.99
C SER A 205 -20.28 -15.08 -16.55
N PHE A 206 -19.10 -15.68 -16.35
CA PHE A 206 -18.59 -16.05 -15.03
C PHE A 206 -18.43 -14.83 -14.10
N LEU A 207 -17.93 -13.71 -14.63
CA LEU A 207 -17.83 -12.45 -13.90
C LEU A 207 -19.21 -11.98 -13.43
N LEU A 208 -20.23 -11.99 -14.29
CA LEU A 208 -21.59 -11.58 -13.94
C LEU A 208 -22.20 -12.49 -12.86
N LYS A 209 -22.08 -13.82 -13.03
CA LYS A 209 -22.59 -14.80 -12.06
C LYS A 209 -21.90 -14.70 -10.69
N ASN A 210 -20.65 -14.23 -10.63
CA ASN A 210 -19.83 -14.16 -9.41
C ASN A 210 -19.42 -12.73 -9.04
N PHE A 211 -20.15 -11.72 -9.50
CA PHE A 211 -19.69 -10.32 -9.43
C PHE A 211 -19.48 -9.85 -7.99
N GLU A 212 -20.39 -10.22 -7.10
CA GLU A 212 -20.31 -9.91 -5.67
C GLU A 212 -19.01 -10.46 -5.04
N ARG A 213 -18.68 -11.72 -5.35
CA ARG A 213 -17.44 -12.36 -4.86
C ARG A 213 -16.19 -11.70 -5.42
N PHE A 214 -16.20 -11.33 -6.71
CA PHE A 214 -15.11 -10.59 -7.32
C PHE A 214 -14.89 -9.25 -6.59
N TYR A 215 -15.95 -8.47 -6.40
CA TYR A 215 -15.87 -7.15 -5.79
C TYR A 215 -15.32 -7.21 -4.35
N ASP A 216 -15.82 -8.15 -3.54
CA ASP A 216 -15.40 -8.28 -2.14
C ASP A 216 -13.94 -8.73 -2.02
N LYS A 217 -13.50 -9.63 -2.90
CA LYS A 217 -12.09 -10.03 -2.97
C LYS A 217 -11.19 -8.87 -3.43
N ALA A 218 -11.61 -8.09 -4.43
CA ALA A 218 -10.87 -6.91 -4.88
C ALA A 218 -10.74 -5.87 -3.75
N GLN A 219 -11.83 -5.58 -3.03
CA GLN A 219 -11.85 -4.67 -1.89
C GLN A 219 -10.95 -5.16 -0.75
N THR A 220 -10.98 -6.46 -0.45
CA THR A 220 -10.13 -7.09 0.58
C THR A 220 -8.66 -7.01 0.21
N SER A 221 -8.31 -7.34 -1.05
CA SER A 221 -6.96 -7.25 -1.57
C SER A 221 -6.41 -5.82 -1.51
N TYR A 222 -7.22 -4.84 -1.89
CA TYR A 222 -6.85 -3.43 -1.80
C TYR A 222 -6.66 -2.97 -0.35
N ASN A 223 -7.55 -3.38 0.56
CA ASN A 223 -7.41 -3.07 1.99
C ASN A 223 -6.14 -3.69 2.58
N TYR A 224 -5.76 -4.90 2.17
CA TYR A 224 -4.52 -5.53 2.58
C TYR A 224 -3.29 -4.77 2.05
N TYR A 225 -3.32 -4.37 0.77
CA TYR A 225 -2.29 -3.51 0.18
C TYR A 225 -2.12 -2.21 0.96
N LEU A 226 -3.21 -1.52 1.31
CA LEU A 226 -3.14 -0.29 2.11
C LEU A 226 -2.54 -0.54 3.48
N ARG A 227 -2.92 -1.64 4.16
CA ARG A 227 -2.35 -2.00 5.47
C ARG A 227 -0.84 -2.25 5.36
N GLN A 228 -0.41 -3.03 4.37
CA GLN A 228 1.02 -3.30 4.11
C GLN A 228 1.78 -2.02 3.77
N TYR A 229 1.19 -1.12 2.98
CA TYR A 229 1.80 0.16 2.64
C TYR A 229 1.95 1.06 3.86
N THR A 230 0.90 1.21 4.66
CA THR A 230 0.94 1.97 5.92
C THR A 230 1.99 1.39 6.88
N TYR A 231 2.03 0.06 7.00
CA TYR A 231 3.01 -0.65 7.80
C TYR A 231 4.44 -0.38 7.34
N SER A 232 4.72 -0.54 6.05
CA SER A 232 6.04 -0.29 5.46
C SER A 232 6.48 1.15 5.67
N LYS A 233 5.58 2.11 5.45
CA LYS A 233 5.84 3.54 5.68
C LYS A 233 6.17 3.82 7.15
N PHE A 234 5.39 3.24 8.07
CA PHE A 234 5.63 3.34 9.51
C PHE A 234 7.01 2.80 9.89
N LYS A 235 7.36 1.60 9.41
CA LYS A 235 8.67 0.99 9.65
C LYS A 235 9.83 1.82 9.11
N LEU A 236 9.70 2.35 7.89
CA LEU A 236 10.70 3.25 7.29
C LEU A 236 10.90 4.53 8.12
N GLU A 237 9.83 5.09 8.67
CA GLU A 237 9.91 6.26 9.56
C GLU A 237 10.65 5.92 10.86
N LEU A 238 10.33 4.78 11.48
CA LEU A 238 11.03 4.29 12.67
C LEU A 238 12.52 4.07 12.42
N ASP A 239 12.87 3.36 11.34
CA ASP A 239 14.26 3.06 10.99
C ASP A 239 15.05 4.34 10.67
N SER A 240 14.42 5.29 9.97
CA SER A 240 15.00 6.60 9.68
C SER A 240 15.28 7.39 10.97
N LYS A 241 14.33 7.41 11.91
CA LYS A 241 14.51 8.08 13.21
C LYS A 241 15.57 7.40 14.05
N ALA A 242 15.60 6.07 14.07
CA ALA A 242 16.65 5.31 14.75
C ALA A 242 18.04 5.64 14.18
N LEU A 243 18.17 5.72 12.86
CA LEU A 243 19.41 6.13 12.19
C LEU A 243 19.81 7.56 12.56
N GLU A 244 18.87 8.51 12.53
CA GLU A 244 19.11 9.91 12.91
C GLU A 244 19.62 10.01 14.36
N PHE A 245 19.02 9.27 15.30
CA PHE A 245 19.48 9.24 16.68
C PHE A 245 20.85 8.58 16.83
N ASN A 246 21.13 7.50 16.08
CA ASN A 246 22.44 6.88 16.06
C ASN A 246 23.51 7.86 15.55
N GLN A 247 23.23 8.58 14.46
CA GLN A 247 24.13 9.62 13.94
C GLN A 247 24.37 10.74 14.95
N LYS A 248 23.33 11.18 15.68
CA LYS A 248 23.47 12.15 16.77
C LYS A 248 24.39 11.64 17.87
N ILE A 249 24.21 10.40 18.33
CA ILE A 249 25.12 9.79 19.31
C ILE A 249 26.55 9.74 18.77
N GLN A 250 26.73 9.34 17.50
CA GLN A 250 28.05 9.26 16.88
C GLN A 250 28.73 10.62 16.73
N ALA A 251 27.99 11.68 16.40
CA ALA A 251 28.52 13.03 16.30
C ALA A 251 29.12 13.51 17.64
N VAL A 252 28.40 13.28 18.75
CA VAL A 252 28.88 13.59 20.11
C VAL A 252 30.22 12.89 20.41
N ILE A 253 30.41 11.65 19.90
CA ILE A 253 31.69 10.93 20.03
C ILE A 253 32.79 11.58 19.18
N ASN A 254 32.52 11.81 17.90
CA ASN A 254 33.51 12.29 16.96
C ASN A 254 34.07 13.65 17.40
N ASP A 255 33.21 14.52 17.94
CA ASP A 255 33.59 15.80 18.54
C ASP A 255 34.49 15.68 19.78
N SER A 256 34.50 14.49 20.39
CA SER A 256 35.29 14.16 21.58
C SER A 256 36.62 13.51 21.25
N GLN A 257 36.73 12.73 20.17
CA GLN A 257 37.92 11.93 19.85
C GLN A 257 39.21 12.75 19.81
N THR A 258 39.22 13.88 19.10
CA THR A 258 40.42 14.72 18.97
C THR A 258 40.87 15.32 20.31
N LYS A 259 39.92 15.65 21.20
CA LYS A 259 40.21 16.22 22.53
C LYS A 259 40.74 15.17 23.49
N LEU A 260 40.35 13.90 23.30
CA LEU A 260 40.83 12.79 24.12
C LEU A 260 42.29 12.42 23.81
N ILE A 261 42.79 12.70 22.61
CA ILE A 261 44.22 12.58 22.26
C ILE A 261 45.10 13.52 23.13
N ALA A 262 44.53 14.59 23.69
CA ALA A 262 45.25 15.47 24.59
C ALA A 262 45.65 14.77 25.91
N ILE A 263 44.93 13.73 26.33
CA ILE A 263 45.16 13.02 27.60
C ILE A 263 46.55 12.34 27.63
N PRO A 264 46.91 11.44 26.70
CA PRO A 264 48.26 10.84 26.68
C PRO A 264 49.35 11.88 26.39
N THR A 265 49.05 12.90 25.58
CA THR A 265 49.99 13.99 25.30
C THR A 265 50.35 14.78 26.57
N ALA A 266 49.35 15.10 27.40
CA ALA A 266 49.56 15.78 28.67
C ALA A 266 50.41 14.93 29.64
N LEU A 267 50.20 13.61 29.69
CA LEU A 267 51.01 12.70 30.50
C LEU A 267 52.50 12.76 30.10
N VAL A 268 52.81 12.62 28.80
CA VAL A 268 54.19 12.67 28.30
C VAL A 268 54.83 14.03 28.58
N LEU A 269 54.09 15.12 28.35
CA LEU A 269 54.55 16.48 28.61
C LEU A 269 54.92 16.67 30.09
N VAL A 270 54.07 16.21 31.02
CA VAL A 270 54.35 16.38 32.46
C VAL A 270 55.56 15.54 32.87
N LEU A 271 55.64 14.27 32.48
CA LEU A 271 56.78 13.42 32.84
C LEU A 271 58.12 13.95 32.30
N THR A 272 58.14 14.53 31.10
CA THR A 272 59.37 15.10 30.51
C THR A 272 59.77 16.44 31.10
N THR A 273 58.82 17.18 31.71
CA THR A 273 59.09 18.50 32.27
C THR A 273 59.54 18.48 33.74
N LEU A 274 59.34 17.35 34.44
CA LEU A 274 59.78 17.16 35.83
C LEU A 274 61.30 17.32 35.96
N ASN A 275 61.72 18.04 37.02
CA ASN A 275 63.10 18.09 37.46
C ASN A 275 63.37 16.92 38.41
N TYR A 276 64.11 15.93 37.91
CA TYR A 276 64.46 14.71 38.65
C TYR A 276 65.63 14.92 39.63
N GLU A 277 66.46 15.94 39.43
CA GLU A 277 67.59 16.26 40.33
C GLU A 277 67.09 16.98 41.60
N ASP A 278 66.16 17.92 41.42
CA ASP A 278 65.49 18.61 42.50
C ASP A 278 63.97 18.36 42.52
N ILE A 279 63.61 17.27 43.21
CA ILE A 279 62.24 16.78 43.36
C ILE A 279 61.34 17.85 44.01
N ASN A 280 61.86 18.62 44.96
CA ASN A 280 61.10 19.67 45.67
C ASN A 280 61.16 21.03 44.96
N SER A 281 61.59 21.06 43.69
CA SER A 281 61.64 22.31 42.93
C SER A 281 60.23 22.89 42.73
N PRO A 282 60.07 24.23 42.79
CA PRO A 282 58.81 24.91 42.45
C PRO A 282 58.26 24.53 41.08
N LYS A 283 59.14 24.17 40.13
CA LYS A 283 58.80 23.70 38.78
C LYS A 283 57.94 22.43 38.81
N ASN A 284 58.28 21.46 39.66
CA ASN A 284 57.52 20.20 39.78
C ASN A 284 56.12 20.45 40.35
N TYR A 285 56.00 21.29 41.38
CA TYR A 285 54.70 21.68 41.92
C TYR A 285 53.83 22.42 40.89
N LEU A 286 54.42 23.34 40.12
CA LEU A 286 53.72 24.04 39.05
C LEU A 286 53.23 23.08 37.95
N ALA A 287 54.03 22.08 37.58
CA ALA A 287 53.66 21.06 36.60
C ALA A 287 52.46 20.21 37.07
N ILE A 288 52.43 19.79 38.35
CA ILE A 288 51.29 19.06 38.93
C ILE A 288 50.04 19.94 38.97
N ILE A 289 50.16 21.20 39.39
CA ILE A 289 49.02 22.14 39.42
C ILE A 289 48.45 22.33 38.01
N GLY A 290 49.31 22.52 37.01
CA GLY A 290 48.89 22.61 35.61
C GLY A 290 48.19 21.34 35.11
N LEU A 291 48.69 20.17 35.49
CA LEU A 291 48.07 18.88 35.17
C LEU A 291 46.68 18.74 35.80
N VAL A 292 46.52 19.14 37.07
CA VAL A 292 45.21 19.10 37.76
C VAL A 292 44.21 20.05 37.09
N ILE A 293 44.64 21.27 36.73
CA ILE A 293 43.79 22.22 35.99
C ILE A 293 43.38 21.63 34.63
N PHE A 294 44.30 21.00 33.91
CA PHE A 294 44.00 20.29 32.66
C PHE A 294 42.97 19.18 32.87
N CYS A 295 43.14 18.33 33.90
CA CYS A 295 42.17 17.29 34.25
C CYS A 295 40.79 17.88 34.55
N ILE A 296 40.70 19.01 35.26
CA ILE A 296 39.42 19.70 35.52
C ILE A 296 38.74 20.12 34.20
N PHE A 297 39.47 20.72 33.25
CA PHE A 297 38.90 21.11 31.96
C PHE A 297 38.41 19.91 31.15
N ILE A 298 39.18 18.83 31.09
CA ILE A 298 38.75 17.61 30.40
C ILE A 298 37.58 16.94 31.13
N GLN A 299 37.50 17.02 32.47
CA GLN A 299 36.36 16.52 33.23
C GLN A 299 35.07 17.30 32.90
N LEU A 300 35.14 18.64 32.84
CA LEU A 300 34.02 19.48 32.40
C LEU A 300 33.58 19.11 30.98
N PHE A 301 34.54 18.86 30.10
CA PHE A 301 34.28 18.40 28.74
C PHE A 301 33.56 17.03 28.73
N ILE A 302 34.06 16.02 29.45
CA ILE A 302 33.43 14.69 29.55
C ILE A 302 32.00 14.79 30.10
N ASN A 303 31.79 15.62 31.13
CA ASN A 303 30.47 15.85 31.71
C ASN A 303 29.49 16.46 30.69
N ASN A 304 29.95 17.39 29.86
CA ASN A 304 29.14 17.94 28.77
C ASN A 304 28.74 16.86 27.75
N GLN A 305 29.66 15.96 27.39
CA GLN A 305 29.36 14.85 26.47
C GLN A 305 28.34 13.87 27.07
N LYS A 306 28.47 13.54 28.36
CA LYS A 306 27.47 12.74 29.07
C LYS A 306 26.09 13.43 29.04
N SER A 307 26.04 14.75 29.27
CA SER A 307 24.81 15.53 29.18
C SER A 307 24.18 15.48 27.79
N ALA A 308 24.98 15.64 26.72
CA ALA A 308 24.52 15.54 25.35
C ALA A 308 23.94 14.15 25.02
N ILE A 309 24.60 13.06 25.44
CA ILE A 309 24.08 11.69 25.29
C ILE A 309 22.75 11.52 26.05
N ASN A 310 22.67 12.04 27.28
CA ASN A 310 21.45 11.98 28.09
C ASN A 310 20.29 12.77 27.46
N PHE A 311 20.57 13.91 26.84
CA PHE A 311 19.58 14.69 26.09
C PHE A 311 19.05 13.90 24.89
N VAL A 312 19.94 13.27 24.11
CA VAL A 312 19.53 12.37 23.01
C VAL A 312 18.70 11.21 23.55
N GLN A 313 19.05 10.63 24.70
CA GLN A 313 18.27 9.58 25.35
C GLN A 313 16.87 10.07 25.74
N ALA A 314 16.73 11.26 26.31
CA ALA A 314 15.45 11.82 26.69
C ALA A 314 14.55 11.98 25.45
N ASN A 315 15.11 12.46 24.34
CA ASN A 315 14.40 12.57 23.06
C ASN A 315 13.97 11.21 22.50
N ILE A 316 14.84 10.19 22.60
CA ILE A 316 14.47 8.81 22.23
C ILE A 316 13.32 8.34 23.11
N LYS A 317 13.39 8.50 24.44
CA LYS A 317 12.33 8.07 25.35
C LYS A 317 11.00 8.78 25.08
N HIS A 318 11.05 10.09 24.84
CA HIS A 318 9.88 10.87 24.47
C HIS A 318 9.27 10.39 23.15
N TYR A 319 10.09 10.22 22.11
CA TYR A 319 9.64 9.68 20.83
C TYR A 319 9.01 8.30 21.01
N LYS A 320 9.62 7.40 21.77
CA LYS A 320 9.04 6.09 22.06
C LYS A 320 7.69 6.18 22.80
N SER A 321 7.49 7.19 23.65
CA SER A 321 6.24 7.35 24.39
C SER A 321 5.05 7.85 23.55
N THR A 322 5.26 8.31 22.31
CA THR A 322 4.17 8.78 21.45
C THR A 322 3.42 7.67 20.72
N PHE A 323 3.85 6.41 20.83
CA PHE A 323 3.29 5.27 20.11
C PHE A 323 2.41 4.39 21.00
N LYS A 324 1.53 3.61 20.38
CA LYS A 324 0.61 2.70 21.09
C LYS A 324 1.31 1.40 21.46
N GLU A 325 0.77 0.68 22.46
CA GLU A 325 1.35 -0.60 22.91
C GLU A 325 1.52 -1.63 21.79
N THR A 326 0.62 -1.65 20.81
CA THR A 326 0.66 -2.55 19.65
C THR A 326 1.85 -2.32 18.71
N GLU A 327 2.54 -1.18 18.83
CA GLU A 327 3.65 -0.76 17.96
C GLU A 327 5.02 -0.90 18.67
N LEU A 328 5.03 -1.29 19.96
CA LEU A 328 6.23 -1.31 20.80
C LEU A 328 7.28 -2.33 20.32
N THR A 329 6.86 -3.52 19.87
CA THR A 329 7.79 -4.57 19.44
C THR A 329 8.66 -4.14 18.27
N GLU A 330 8.07 -3.47 17.28
CA GLU A 330 8.78 -3.02 16.07
C GLU A 330 9.69 -1.84 16.38
N MET A 331 9.22 -0.92 17.21
CA MET A 331 10.03 0.14 17.74
C MET A 331 11.24 -0.40 18.52
N GLU A 332 11.06 -1.40 19.37
CA GLU A 332 12.17 -2.00 20.11
C GLU A 332 13.21 -2.62 19.18
N GLN A 333 12.77 -3.30 18.12
CA GLN A 333 13.66 -3.85 17.09
C GLN A 333 14.46 -2.76 16.37
N SER A 334 13.81 -1.71 15.86
CA SER A 334 14.50 -0.61 15.15
C SER A 334 15.47 0.15 16.05
N PHE A 335 15.17 0.28 17.34
CA PHE A 335 16.01 1.02 18.30
C PHE A 335 17.02 0.16 19.08
N SER A 336 17.02 -1.17 18.89
CA SER A 336 17.94 -2.09 19.57
C SER A 336 19.40 -1.68 19.40
N LYS A 337 19.83 -1.47 18.15
CA LYS A 337 21.19 -1.02 17.80
C LYS A 337 21.52 0.36 18.36
N VAL A 338 20.56 1.28 18.39
CA VAL A 338 20.74 2.64 18.96
C VAL A 338 21.02 2.54 20.46
N ASN A 339 20.27 1.71 21.17
CA ASN A 339 20.47 1.46 22.59
C ASN A 339 21.81 0.77 22.88
N GLU A 340 22.21 -0.20 22.07
CA GLU A 340 23.52 -0.85 22.18
C GLU A 340 24.67 0.14 21.98
N GLU A 341 24.63 0.93 20.91
CA GLU A 341 25.67 1.92 20.62
C GLU A 341 25.77 2.96 21.73
N LYS A 342 24.63 3.47 22.23
CA LYS A 342 24.60 4.33 23.41
C LYS A 342 25.33 3.71 24.60
N ASN A 343 25.00 2.47 24.95
CA ASN A 343 25.59 1.79 26.11
C ASN A 343 27.10 1.61 25.94
N LYS A 344 27.57 1.29 24.72
CA LYS A 344 29.01 1.25 24.41
C LYS A 344 29.66 2.62 24.63
N GLN A 345 29.01 3.72 24.24
CA GLN A 345 29.58 5.06 24.39
C GLN A 345 29.67 5.52 25.84
N ILE A 346 28.63 5.28 26.64
CA ILE A 346 28.67 5.61 28.08
C ILE A 346 29.84 4.87 28.75
N LYS A 347 30.03 3.58 28.43
CA LYS A 347 31.16 2.79 28.94
C LYS A 347 32.51 3.36 28.50
N ARG A 348 32.66 3.78 27.23
CA ARG A 348 33.90 4.41 26.75
C ARG A 348 34.23 5.70 27.49
N LEU A 349 33.25 6.59 27.70
CA LEU A 349 33.44 7.82 28.48
C LEU A 349 33.83 7.54 29.93
N GLN A 350 33.27 6.50 30.56
CA GLN A 350 33.65 6.07 31.91
C GLN A 350 35.10 5.59 31.96
N ILE A 351 35.55 4.79 30.99
CA ILE A 351 36.95 4.33 30.91
C ILE A 351 37.90 5.51 30.79
N ILE A 352 37.57 6.48 29.95
CA ILE A 352 38.36 7.70 29.76
C ILE A 352 38.47 8.51 31.05
N GLU A 353 37.36 8.69 31.76
CA GLU A 353 37.33 9.42 33.02
C GLU A 353 38.23 8.79 34.08
N ILE A 354 38.25 7.45 34.17
CA ILE A 354 39.16 6.71 35.04
C ILE A 354 40.62 6.97 34.64
N LEU A 355 40.95 6.87 33.35
CA LEU A 355 42.31 7.11 32.84
C LEU A 355 42.78 8.55 33.09
N LEU A 356 41.88 9.53 32.95
CA LEU A 356 42.18 10.95 33.16
C LEU A 356 42.66 11.23 34.58
N TRP A 357 41.99 10.68 35.59
CA TRP A 357 42.34 10.87 37.00
C TRP A 357 43.48 9.98 37.49
N PHE A 358 43.72 8.86 36.80
CA PHE A 358 44.86 8.00 37.07
C PHE A 358 46.20 8.71 36.82
N ILE A 359 46.27 9.59 35.82
CA ILE A 359 47.50 10.31 35.43
C ILE A 359 48.07 11.18 36.56
N PRO A 360 47.34 12.16 37.14
CA PRO A 360 47.88 12.96 38.25
C PRO A 360 48.19 12.11 39.48
N LEU A 361 47.40 11.06 39.75
CA LEU A 361 47.64 10.15 40.86
C LEU A 361 48.96 9.38 40.69
N LEU A 362 49.26 8.91 39.48
CA LEU A 362 50.51 8.26 39.14
C LEU A 362 51.69 9.23 39.24
N THR A 363 51.57 10.46 38.71
CA THR A 363 52.64 11.47 38.79
C THR A 363 52.96 11.84 40.24
N ILE A 364 51.94 12.03 41.09
CA ILE A 364 52.13 12.27 42.52
C ILE A 364 52.82 11.07 43.19
N SER A 365 52.38 9.85 42.87
CA SER A 365 52.99 8.62 43.39
C SER A 365 54.47 8.49 43.02
N VAL A 366 54.85 8.79 41.77
CA VAL A 366 56.24 8.80 41.30
C VAL A 366 57.07 9.82 42.09
N ILE A 367 56.56 11.04 42.28
CA ILE A 367 57.27 12.09 43.02
C ILE A 367 57.46 11.71 44.49
N LEU A 368 56.43 11.14 45.13
CA LEU A 368 56.53 10.64 46.51
C LEU A 368 57.57 9.53 46.61
N PHE A 369 57.56 8.57 45.68
CA PHE A 369 58.52 7.47 45.65
C PHE A 369 59.96 7.99 45.48
N LEU A 370 60.22 8.88 44.52
CA LEU A 370 61.53 9.47 44.33
C LEU A 370 61.99 10.27 45.57
N ASN A 371 61.07 10.99 46.22
CA ASN A 371 61.39 11.73 47.44
C ASN A 371 61.80 10.79 48.59
N THR A 372 61.11 9.66 48.75
CA THR A 372 61.50 8.65 49.76
C THR A 372 62.89 8.07 49.51
N LEU A 373 63.24 7.78 48.24
CA LEU A 373 64.59 7.31 47.87
C LEU A 373 65.66 8.37 48.19
N LYS A 374 65.38 9.64 47.91
CA LYS A 374 66.29 10.76 48.22
C LYS A 374 66.55 10.86 49.72
N ILE A 375 65.50 10.78 50.55
CA ILE A 375 65.62 10.82 52.03
C ILE A 375 66.46 9.64 52.54
N ILE A 376 66.22 8.42 52.05
CA ILE A 376 66.98 7.23 52.43
C ILE A 376 68.47 7.39 52.06
N SER A 377 68.76 7.84 50.84
CA SER A 377 70.13 8.08 50.36
C SER A 377 70.86 9.11 51.22
N SER A 378 70.23 10.26 51.51
CA SER A 378 70.81 11.27 52.40
C SER A 378 71.06 10.72 53.81
N GLY A 379 70.16 9.91 54.35
CA GLY A 379 70.34 9.22 55.63
C GLY A 379 71.54 8.28 55.64
N MET A 380 71.76 7.50 54.57
CA MET A 380 72.93 6.61 54.44
C MET A 380 74.25 7.39 54.38
N ILE A 381 74.29 8.54 53.69
CA ILE A 381 75.49 9.40 53.62
C ILE A 381 75.82 9.98 55.00
N ILE A 382 74.81 10.46 55.74
CA ILE A 382 75.02 10.98 57.10
C ILE A 382 75.53 9.88 58.03
N LEU A 383 74.96 8.67 57.95
CA LEU A 383 75.41 7.52 58.73
C LEU A 383 76.87 7.16 58.41
N TYR A 384 77.24 7.12 57.13
CA TYR A 384 78.62 6.89 56.70
C TYR A 384 79.58 7.96 57.25
N PHE A 385 79.17 9.24 57.21
CA PHE A 385 79.96 10.33 57.76
C PHE A 385 80.17 10.19 59.27
N ILE A 386 79.12 9.86 60.03
CA ILE A 386 79.21 9.62 61.48
C ILE A 386 80.14 8.45 61.79
N ILE A 387 80.02 7.33 61.07
CA ILE A 387 80.89 6.16 61.25
C ILE A 387 82.36 6.53 60.97
N SER A 388 82.62 7.25 59.87
CA SER A 388 83.96 7.73 59.53
C SER A 388 84.55 8.64 60.62
N LEU A 389 83.72 9.54 61.17
CA LEU A 389 84.12 10.43 62.27
C LEU A 389 84.48 9.64 63.53
N ILE A 390 83.67 8.63 63.89
CA ILE A 390 83.92 7.74 65.04
C ILE A 390 85.25 7.00 64.86
N ILE A 391 85.50 6.45 63.67
CA ILE A 391 86.76 5.75 63.36
C ILE A 391 87.96 6.71 63.45
N TYR A 392 87.82 7.93 62.92
CA TYR A 392 88.88 8.95 62.98
C TYR A 392 89.23 9.34 64.43
N PHE A 393 88.23 9.56 65.29
CA PHE A 393 88.45 9.86 66.70
C PHE A 393 89.04 8.66 67.48
N GLN A 394 88.71 7.43 67.10
CA GLN A 394 89.34 6.24 67.69
C GLN A 394 90.81 6.09 67.28
N ALA A 395 91.21 6.56 66.09
CA ALA A 395 92.58 6.46 65.60
C ALA A 395 93.54 7.54 66.15
N GLN A 396 93.03 8.60 66.81
CA GLN A 396 93.83 9.66 67.43
C GLN A 396 94.08 9.46 68.95
N LYS A 397 93.49 8.42 69.55
CA LYS A 397 93.81 7.93 70.89
C LYS A 397 94.88 6.86 70.81
#